data_AF-A0A7Y5DA35-F1
#
_entry.id   AF-A0A7Y5DA35-F1
#
_cell.length_a   1.000
_cell.length_b   1.000
_cell.length_c   1.000
_cell.angle_alpha   90.00
_cell.angle_beta   90.00
_cell.angle_gamma   90.00
#
_symmetry.space_group_name_H-M   'P 1'
#
loop_
_entity.id
_entity.type
_entity.pdbx_description
1 polymer ?
#
loop_
_entity_poly.entity_id
_entity_poly.type
_entity_poly.pdbx_seq_one_letter_code
_entity_poly.pdbx_strand_id
1 'polypeptide(L)'
;MNTPINANKPDNAIDKSLTAAQLRSFPGCDHYSDTEAAEIIQSLEKLSAICYEQLGKLKIHSIDNQYVVSLNSHQHTKTKAA
;
A
#
# COMPACT_ATOMS: atom_id res chain seq x y z
N MET A 1 -19.16 -26.70 -20.58
CA MET A 1 -19.90 -25.42 -20.49
C MET A 1 -18.97 -24.43 -19.81
N ASN A 2 -18.42 -23.49 -20.57
CA ASN A 2 -17.40 -22.55 -20.08
C ASN A 2 -18.10 -21.26 -19.65
N THR A 3 -18.18 -21.01 -18.35
CA THR A 3 -18.63 -19.73 -17.81
C THR A 3 -17.51 -18.71 -17.97
N PRO A 4 -17.76 -17.51 -18.53
CA PRO A 4 -16.74 -16.49 -18.63
C PRO A 4 -16.37 -15.99 -17.23
N ILE A 5 -15.09 -16.09 -16.89
CA ILE A 5 -14.52 -15.44 -15.71
C ILE A 5 -14.56 -13.93 -16.00
N ASN A 6 -15.55 -13.25 -15.41
CA ASN A 6 -15.60 -11.79 -15.39
C ASN A 6 -14.52 -11.30 -14.40
N ALA A 7 -13.37 -10.89 -14.94
CA ALA A 7 -12.22 -10.38 -14.19
C ALA A 7 -12.40 -8.95 -13.63
N ASN A 8 -13.63 -8.41 -13.58
CA ASN A 8 -13.91 -7.05 -13.14
C ASN A 8 -14.92 -6.99 -12.00
N LYS A 9 -14.73 -7.82 -10.97
CA LYS A 9 -15.35 -7.58 -9.67
C LYS A 9 -14.22 -7.50 -8.65
N PRO A 10 -13.87 -6.32 -8.11
CA PRO A 10 -13.20 -6.30 -6.82
C PRO A 10 -14.20 -6.98 -5.88
N ASP A 11 -13.93 -8.24 -5.56
CA ASP A 11 -14.66 -8.94 -4.53
C ASP A 11 -14.64 -8.01 -3.32
N ASN A 12 -15.83 -7.71 -2.79
CA ASN A 12 -15.99 -6.95 -1.56
C ASN A 12 -15.33 -7.75 -0.44
N ALA A 13 -14.00 -7.69 -0.33
CA ALA A 13 -13.26 -8.04 0.86
C ALA A 13 -13.49 -6.90 1.84
N ILE A 14 -14.70 -6.92 2.40
CA ILE A 14 -15.19 -6.02 3.44
C ILE A 14 -14.09 -5.87 4.49
N ASP A 15 -13.46 -4.69 4.51
CA ASP A 15 -13.23 -3.82 5.67
C ASP A 15 -12.89 -4.50 7.01
N LYS A 16 -12.14 -5.60 7.01
CA LYS A 16 -11.62 -6.16 8.25
C LYS A 16 -10.25 -5.59 8.53
N SER A 17 -10.27 -4.54 9.35
CA SER A 17 -9.10 -4.08 10.11
C SER A 17 -8.39 -5.28 10.74
N LEU A 18 -7.06 -5.26 10.69
CA LEU A 18 -6.23 -6.31 11.26
C LEU A 18 -6.51 -6.37 12.77
N THR A 19 -6.83 -7.55 13.30
CA THR A 19 -7.03 -7.71 14.76
C THR A 19 -5.70 -7.96 15.47
N ALA A 20 -5.61 -7.63 16.76
CA ALA A 20 -4.41 -7.89 17.57
C ALA A 20 -4.03 -9.38 17.59
N ALA A 21 -5.01 -10.29 17.62
CA ALA A 21 -4.77 -11.72 17.55
C ALA A 21 -4.14 -12.15 16.20
N GLN A 22 -4.60 -11.56 15.10
CA GLN A 22 -4.00 -11.80 13.79
C GLN A 22 -2.58 -11.22 13.73
N LEU A 23 -2.36 -10.02 14.28
CA LEU A 23 -1.02 -9.43 14.36
C LEU A 23 -0.04 -10.35 15.10
N ARG A 24 -0.44 -10.89 16.26
CA ARG A 24 0.41 -11.82 17.05
C ARG A 24 0.64 -13.18 16.39
N SER A 25 -0.17 -13.54 15.39
CA SER A 25 0.04 -14.77 14.63
C SER A 25 1.23 -14.68 13.66
N PHE A 26 1.73 -13.46 13.40
CA PHE A 26 2.93 -13.26 12.60
C PHE A 26 4.20 -13.54 13.42
N PRO A 27 5.22 -14.19 12.81
CA PRO A 27 6.45 -14.54 13.50
C PRO A 27 7.16 -13.30 14.04
N GLY A 28 7.45 -13.29 15.34
CA GLY A 28 8.11 -12.18 16.02
C GLY A 28 7.17 -11.08 16.51
N CYS A 29 5.84 -11.23 16.36
CA CYS A 29 4.85 -10.27 16.85
C CYS A 29 4.07 -10.78 18.07
N ASP A 30 4.41 -11.95 18.61
CA ASP A 30 3.72 -12.63 19.71
C ASP A 30 3.79 -11.88 21.05
N HIS A 31 4.81 -11.03 21.23
CA HIS A 31 5.10 -10.33 22.47
C HIS A 31 4.33 -9.02 22.68
N TYR A 32 3.63 -8.52 21.66
CA TYR A 32 2.93 -7.23 21.76
C TYR A 32 1.75 -7.31 22.72
N SER A 33 1.66 -6.39 23.66
CA SER A 33 0.46 -6.16 24.47
C SER A 33 -0.72 -5.70 23.59
N ASP A 34 -1.94 -5.69 24.13
CA ASP A 34 -3.13 -5.27 23.36
C ASP A 34 -3.04 -3.80 22.95
N THR A 35 -2.44 -2.97 23.81
CA THR A 35 -2.20 -1.56 23.51
C THR A 35 -1.19 -1.39 22.39
N GLU A 36 -0.02 -2.04 22.48
CA GLU A 36 1.01 -1.97 21.43
C GLU A 36 0.48 -2.50 20.09
N ALA A 37 -0.27 -3.61 20.12
CA ALA A 37 -0.88 -4.16 18.92
C ALA A 37 -1.84 -3.16 18.26
N ALA A 38 -2.68 -2.48 19.05
CA ALA A 38 -3.61 -1.47 18.54
C ALA A 38 -2.89 -0.28 17.89
N GLU A 39 -1.79 0.20 18.49
CA GLU A 39 -0.98 1.29 17.93
C GLU A 39 -0.31 0.89 16.62
N ILE A 40 0.21 -0.34 16.53
CA ILE A 40 0.80 -0.90 15.32
C ILE A 40 -0.24 -1.01 14.21
N ILE A 41 -1.41 -1.60 14.51
CA ILE A 41 -2.52 -1.74 13.57
C ILE A 41 -2.93 -0.38 13.01
N GLN A 42 -3.15 0.61 13.88
CA GLN A 42 -3.52 1.96 13.46
C GLN A 42 -2.44 2.60 12.55
N SER A 43 -1.17 2.34 12.83
CA SER A 43 -0.06 2.86 12.02
C SER A 43 -0.02 2.20 10.64
N LEU A 44 -0.25 0.89 10.57
CA LEU A 44 -0.33 0.14 9.31
C LEU A 44 -1.51 0.60 8.45
N GLU A 45 -2.67 0.90 9.05
CA GLU A 45 -3.83 1.46 8.33
C GLU A 45 -3.55 2.84 7.73
N LYS A 46 -2.86 3.71 8.48
CA LYS A 46 -2.44 5.01 7.96
C LYS A 46 -1.46 4.85 6.79
N LEU A 47 -0.48 3.96 6.93
CA LEU A 47 0.50 3.67 5.89
C LEU A 47 -0.16 3.10 4.63
N SER A 48 -1.09 2.16 4.79
CA SER A 48 -1.80 1.55 3.65
C SER A 48 -2.63 2.59 2.89
N ALA A 49 -3.29 3.50 3.60
CA ALA A 49 -4.02 4.62 3.00
C ALA A 49 -3.09 5.54 2.19
N ILE A 50 -1.91 5.88 2.74
CA ILE A 50 -0.91 6.68 2.03
C ILE A 50 -0.41 5.94 0.78
N CYS A 51 -0.06 4.65 0.89
CA CYS A 51 0.38 3.86 -0.25
C CYS A 51 -0.67 3.82 -1.36
N TYR A 52 -1.94 3.63 -1.00
CA TYR A 52 -3.05 3.64 -1.95
C TYR A 52 -3.20 5.00 -2.65
N GLU A 53 -3.13 6.09 -1.89
CA GLU A 53 -3.19 7.44 -2.45
C GLU A 53 -2.03 7.70 -3.43
N GLN A 54 -0.82 7.28 -3.09
CA GLN A 54 0.35 7.43 -3.96
C GLN A 54 0.22 6.58 -5.23
N LEU A 55 -0.26 5.34 -5.13
CA LEU A 55 -0.55 4.48 -6.28
C LEU A 55 -1.54 5.14 -7.24
N GLY A 56 -2.59 5.79 -6.73
CA GLY A 56 -3.55 6.54 -7.56
C GLY A 56 -2.95 7.77 -8.25
N LYS A 57 -1.87 8.35 -7.69
CA LYS A 57 -1.15 9.51 -8.25
C LYS A 57 -0.04 9.10 -9.22
N LEU A 58 0.39 7.85 -9.21
CA LEU A 58 1.43 7.35 -10.11
C LEU A 58 0.89 7.28 -11.54
N LYS A 59 1.42 8.13 -12.42
CA LYS A 59 1.21 8.00 -13.86
C LYS A 59 2.04 6.83 -14.36
N ILE A 60 1.43 5.65 -14.44
CA ILE A 60 2.07 4.46 -14.98
C ILE A 60 2.25 4.66 -16.49
N HIS A 61 3.51 4.72 -16.92
CA HIS A 61 3.85 4.74 -18.34
C HIS A 61 4.13 3.30 -18.78
N SER A 62 3.37 2.81 -19.76
CA SER A 62 3.70 1.58 -20.45
C SER A 62 4.64 1.91 -21.61
N ILE A 63 5.86 1.38 -21.56
CA ILE A 63 6.85 1.48 -22.64
C ILE A 63 7.28 0.06 -22.96
N ASP A 64 7.20 -0.35 -24.23
CA ASP A 64 7.63 -1.68 -24.69
C ASP A 64 7.08 -2.86 -23.88
N ASN A 65 5.79 -2.79 -23.49
CA ASN A 65 5.09 -3.77 -22.64
C ASN A 65 5.67 -3.95 -21.23
N GLN A 66 6.47 -3.00 -20.74
CA GLN A 66 6.94 -2.95 -19.36
C GLN A 66 6.25 -1.80 -18.60
N TYR A 67 5.84 -2.09 -17.36
CA TYR A 67 5.30 -1.07 -16.45
C TYR A 67 6.45 -0.34 -15.77
N VAL A 68 6.68 0.91 -16.18
CA VAL A 68 7.75 1.75 -15.62
C VAL A 68 7.15 2.83 -14.74
N VAL A 69 7.69 2.95 -13.52
CA VAL A 69 7.34 4.02 -12.57
C VAL A 69 8.51 5.00 -12.50
N SER A 70 8.30 6.24 -12.93
CA SER A 70 9.28 7.30 -12.78
C SER A 70 9.18 7.89 -11.37
N LEU A 71 10.18 7.63 -10.53
CA LEU A 71 10.35 8.35 -9.27
C LEU A 71 10.89 9.73 -9.63
N ASN A 72 10.02 10.75 -9.72
CA ASN A 72 10.44 12.10 -10.10
C ASN A 72 11.62 12.57 -9.23
N SER A 73 12.76 12.73 -9.88
CA SER A 73 13.99 13.24 -9.30
C SER A 73 13.72 14.66 -8.79
N HIS A 74 14.01 14.92 -7.51
CA HIS A 74 13.93 16.26 -6.96
C HIS A 74 14.69 17.22 -7.88
N GLN A 75 13.97 18.23 -8.38
CA GLN A 75 14.58 19.33 -9.12
C GLN A 75 15.54 20.03 -8.16
N HIS A 76 16.82 19.67 -8.23
CA HIS A 76 17.89 20.43 -7.58
C HIS A 76 17.90 21.80 -8.25
N THR A 77 17.19 22.76 -7.66
CA THR A 77 17.25 24.16 -8.07
C THR A 77 18.68 24.62 -7.89
N LYS A 78 19.39 24.79 -9.01
CA LYS A 78 20.70 25.43 -9.01
C LYS A 78 20.48 26.89 -8.63
N THR A 79 20.76 27.24 -7.37
CA THR A 79 20.88 28.63 -6.95
C THR A 79 22.04 29.26 -7.73
N LYS A 80 21.71 30.19 -8.62
CA LYS A 80 22.68 30.98 -9.38
C LYS A 80 23.27 32.01 -8.42
N ALA A 81 24.57 31.91 -8.12
CA ALA A 81 25.28 32.98 -7.43
C ALA A 81 25.39 34.18 -8.38
N ALA A 82 25.00 35.35 -7.89
CA ALA A 82 25.21 36.65 -8.52
C ALA A 82 26.03 37.52 -7.55
#